data_AF-Q5MEZ4-F1
#
_entry.id   AF-Q5MEZ4-F1
#
_cell.length_a   1.000
_cell.length_b   1.000
_cell.length_c   1.000
_cell.angle_alpha   90.00
_cell.angle_beta   90.00
_cell.angle_gamma   90.00
#
_symmetry.space_group_name_H-M   'P 1'
#
loop_
_entity.id
_entity.type
_entity.pdbx_description
1 polymer ?
#
loop_
_entity_poly.entity_id
_entity_poly.type
_entity_poly.pdbx_seq_one_letter_code
_entity_poly.pdbx_strand_id
1 'polypeptide(L)' 'MPRRSIWKGSFVDAFLLRMKKKRDLLLNRKIWSRRSSISPEFVDCSVRIYNGKTPVRVRYEG' A
#
# COMPACT_ATOMS: atom_id res chain seq x y z
N MET A 1 10.42 -11.70 -11.93
CA MET A 1 10.28 -12.93 -11.11
C MET A 1 9.39 -12.66 -9.90
N PRO A 2 8.25 -13.37 -9.74
CA PRO A 2 7.41 -13.23 -8.56
C PRO A 2 8.19 -13.69 -7.32
N ARG A 3 8.39 -12.78 -6.35
CA ARG A 3 9.07 -13.08 -5.07
C ARG A 3 8.15 -13.73 -4.03
N ARG A 4 6.86 -13.89 -4.33
CA ARG A 4 5.86 -14.52 -3.46
C ARG A 4 5.12 -15.62 -4.21
N SER A 5 4.70 -16.62 -3.45
CA SER A 5 3.85 -17.72 -3.91
C SER A 5 2.48 -17.20 -4.35
N ILE A 6 2.10 -17.46 -5.59
CA ILE A 6 0.86 -16.97 -6.20
C ILE A 6 -0.38 -17.63 -5.57
N TRP A 7 -0.31 -18.93 -5.27
CA TRP A 7 -1.45 -19.71 -4.75
C TRP A 7 -1.97 -19.26 -3.37
N LYS A 8 -1.14 -18.58 -2.56
CA LYS A 8 -1.55 -18.01 -1.26
C LYS A 8 -2.28 -16.68 -1.38
N GLY A 9 -2.34 -16.12 -2.59
CA GLY A 9 -2.95 -14.83 -2.86
C GLY A 9 -2.13 -13.63 -2.37
N SER A 10 -2.76 -12.46 -2.47
CA SER A 10 -2.17 -11.18 -2.07
C SER A 10 -2.16 -11.01 -0.56
N PHE A 11 -1.04 -10.51 -0.02
CA PHE A 11 -0.95 -10.16 1.40
C PHE A 11 -1.26 -8.67 1.58
N VAL A 12 -2.13 -8.31 2.53
CA VAL A 12 -2.39 -6.92 2.91
C VAL A 12 -2.35 -6.80 4.43
N ASP A 13 -1.60 -5.83 4.95
CA ASP A 13 -1.51 -5.60 6.39
C ASP A 13 -2.85 -5.12 6.98
N ALA A 14 -3.21 -5.55 8.19
CA ALA A 14 -4.52 -5.30 8.79
C ALA A 14 -4.87 -3.81 8.89
N PHE A 15 -3.86 -2.95 9.17
CA PHE A 15 -4.06 -1.50 9.19
C PHE A 15 -4.44 -0.95 7.81
N LEU A 16 -3.80 -1.43 6.75
CA LEU A 16 -4.12 -1.04 5.37
C LEU A 16 -5.48 -1.56 4.94
N LEU A 17 -5.82 -2.79 5.33
CA LEU A 17 -7.14 -3.37 5.08
C LEU A 17 -8.26 -2.52 5.70
N ARG A 18 -8.06 -2.01 6.92
CA ARG A 18 -9.03 -1.12 7.59
C ARG A 18 -9.17 0.24 6.90
N MET A 19 -8.09 0.75 6.29
CA MET A 19 -8.10 2.04 5.58
C MET A 19 -8.60 1.95 4.15
N LYS A 20 -8.73 0.74 3.60
CA LYS A 20 -9.15 0.46 2.22
C LYS A 20 -10.43 1.22 1.81
N LYS A 21 -11.41 1.34 2.71
CA LYS A 21 -12.68 2.06 2.48
C LYS A 21 -12.63 3.58 2.70
N LYS A 22 -11.52 4.12 3.21
CA LYS A 22 -11.38 5.52 3.62
C LYS A 22 -10.25 6.19 2.83
N ARG A 23 -10.51 6.51 1.57
CA ARG A 23 -9.52 7.10 0.64
C ARG A 23 -8.90 8.40 1.17
N ASP A 24 -9.68 9.24 1.82
CA ASP A 24 -9.19 10.50 2.39
C ASP A 24 -8.11 10.29 3.45
N LEU A 25 -8.20 9.19 4.21
CA LEU A 25 -7.19 8.84 5.21
C LEU A 25 -5.88 8.36 4.59
N LEU A 26 -5.88 7.99 3.30
CA LEU A 26 -4.70 7.49 2.61
C LEU A 26 -3.91 8.62 1.95
N LEU A 27 -4.57 9.73 1.61
CA LEU A 27 -3.91 10.90 1.04
C LEU A 27 -2.80 11.40 1.96
N ASN A 28 -1.56 11.32 1.48
CA ASN A 28 -0.35 11.74 2.19
C ASN A 28 -0.05 11.00 3.51
N ARG A 29 -0.75 9.91 3.83
CA ARG A 29 -0.51 9.14 5.06
C ARG A 29 0.82 8.41 5.01
N LYS A 30 1.53 8.41 6.14
CA LYS A 30 2.76 7.65 6.33
C LYS A 30 2.43 6.18 6.58
N ILE A 31 2.99 5.29 5.77
CA ILE A 31 2.83 3.84 5.83
C ILE A 31 4.22 3.21 6.01
N TRP A 32 4.33 2.30 6.97
CA TRP A 32 5.57 1.53 7.20
C TRP A 32 5.51 0.12 6.59
N SER A 33 4.30 -0.35 6.23
CA SER A 33 4.14 -1.65 5.58
C SER A 33 4.64 -1.58 4.13
N ARG A 34 5.80 -2.21 3.88
CA ARG A 34 6.38 -2.42 2.54
C ARG A 34 6.04 -3.78 1.92
N ARG A 35 5.38 -4.64 2.69
CA ARG A 35 5.06 -6.03 2.32
C ARG A 35 3.64 -6.22 1.79
N SER A 36 2.80 -5.17 1.87
CA SER A 36 1.41 -5.26 1.39
C SER A 36 1.34 -5.18 -0.12
N SER A 37 0.40 -5.92 -0.70
CA SER A 37 0.00 -5.80 -2.09
C SER A 37 -0.96 -4.62 -2.25
N ILE A 38 -0.85 -3.94 -3.39
CA ILE A 38 -1.71 -2.82 -3.76
C ILE A 38 -2.96 -3.42 -4.43
N SER A 39 -4.13 -3.14 -3.88
CA SER A 39 -5.43 -3.51 -4.44
C SER A 39 -5.91 -2.43 -5.42
N PRO A 40 -6.75 -2.75 -6.43
CA PRO A 40 -7.26 -1.76 -7.39
C PRO A 40 -7.98 -0.56 -6.75
N GLU A 41 -8.51 -0.74 -5.53
CA GLU A 41 -9.14 0.34 -4.76
C GLU A 41 -8.17 1.45 -4.33
N PHE A 42 -6.86 1.24 -4.46
CA PHE A 42 -5.83 2.23 -4.17
C PHE A 42 -5.36 3.02 -5.39
N VAL A 43 -5.88 2.74 -6.59
CA VAL A 43 -5.58 3.55 -7.80
C VAL A 43 -5.95 5.02 -7.54
N ASP A 44 -5.13 5.93 -8.07
CA ASP A 44 -5.18 7.38 -7.90
C ASP A 44 -4.92 7.89 -6.47
N CYS A 45 -4.61 7.01 -5.53
CA CYS A 45 -4.21 7.41 -4.19
C CYS A 45 -2.71 7.72 -4.14
N SER A 46 -2.34 8.75 -3.37
CA SER A 46 -0.94 9.07 -3.06
C SER A 46 -0.63 8.83 -1.59
N VAL A 47 0.35 8.00 -1.29
CA VAL A 47 0.78 7.64 0.08
C VAL A 47 2.25 7.94 0.30
N ARG A 48 2.71 7.99 1.55
CA ARG A 48 4.13 8.11 1.90
C ARG A 48 4.64 6.81 2.52
N ILE A 49 5.45 6.03 1.79
CA ILE A 49 5.97 4.75 2.24
C ILE A 49 7.38 4.93 2.82
N TYR A 50 7.60 4.47 4.05
CA TYR A 50 8.92 4.55 4.68
C TYR A 50 9.88 3.52 4.07
N ASN A 51 11.01 3.97 3.52
CA ASN A 51 12.01 3.10 2.87
C ASN A 51 13.09 2.55 3.82
N GLY A 52 13.08 2.94 5.10
CA GLY A 52 14.14 2.62 6.07
C GLY A 52 14.98 3.83 6.49
N LYS A 53 14.94 4.92 5.71
CA LYS A 53 15.61 6.20 5.99
C LYS A 53 14.64 7.38 5.95
N THR A 54 13.84 7.46 4.89
CA THR A 54 12.91 8.56 4.65
C THR A 54 11.56 8.06 4.12
N PRO A 55 10.47 8.80 4.37
CA PRO A 55 9.18 8.55 3.73
C PRO A 55 9.23 9.00 2.26
N VAL A 56 9.00 8.06 1.35
CA VAL A 56 8.94 8.31 -0.10
C VAL A 56 7.47 8.43 -0.52
N ARG A 57 7.12 9.50 -1.23
CA ARG A 57 5.77 9.65 -1.79
C ARG A 57 5.63 8.73 -3.01
N VAL A 58 4.59 7.91 -3.02
CA VAL A 58 4.23 7.03 -4.13
C VAL A 58 2.78 7.31 -4.51
N ARG A 59 2.54 7.57 -5.80
CA ARG A 59 1.22 7.60 -6.41
C ARG A 59 0.99 6.27 -7.12
N TYR A 60 -0.17 5.68 -6.92
CA TYR A 60 -0.54 4.45 -7.62
C TYR A 60 -1.25 4.83 -8.92
N GLU A 61 -0.69 4.37 -10.03
CA GLU A 61 -1.25 4.51 -11.37
C GLU A 61 -1.84 3.15 -11.79
N GLY A 62 -2.96 3.20 -12.51
CA GLY A 62 -3.72 2.02 -12.95
C GLY A 62 -3.31 1.52 -14.33
#